data_AF-A0A4R3ELL2-F1
#
_entry.id   AF-A0A4R3ELL2-F1
#
_cell.length_a   1.000
_cell.length_b   1.000
_cell.length_c   1.000
_cell.angle_alpha   90.00
_cell.angle_beta   90.00
_cell.angle_gamma   90.00
#
_symmetry.space_group_name_H-M   'P 1'
#
loop_
_entity.id
_entity.type
_entity.pdbx_description
1 polymer ?
#
loop_
_entity_poly.entity_id
_entity_poly.type
_entity_poly.pdbx_seq_one_letter_code
_entity_poly.pdbx_strand_id
1 'polypeptide(L)'
;MKWLAERIKELNLDVAISMGLPPEGDISSADAPIIANGQDILDRAVALVRDLGGTKLAGILSSAHGKQEQALTRQAWDISVSALSKVADRARASGVTL
;
A
#
# COMPACT_ATOMS: atom_id res chain seq x y z
N MET A 1 6.37 -17.32 -2.76
CA MET A 1 6.15 -16.39 -3.89
C MET A 1 6.66 -16.91 -5.23
N LYS A 2 7.85 -17.50 -5.31
CA LYS A 2 8.48 -17.95 -6.57
C LYS A 2 7.56 -18.75 -7.51
N TRP A 3 6.86 -19.76 -7.00
CA TRP A 3 5.93 -20.57 -7.79
C TRP A 3 4.84 -19.75 -8.51
N LEU A 4 4.25 -18.76 -7.83
CA LEU A 4 3.18 -17.95 -8.41
C LEU A 4 3.71 -17.00 -9.49
N ALA A 5 4.86 -16.37 -9.25
CA ALA A 5 5.52 -15.51 -10.23
C ALA A 5 5.91 -16.29 -11.50
N GLU A 6 6.45 -17.50 -11.34
CA GLU A 6 6.77 -18.40 -12.45
C GLU A 6 5.52 -18.75 -13.25
N ARG A 7 4.41 -19.10 -12.57
CA ARG A 7 3.15 -19.45 -13.23
C ARG A 7 2.54 -18.28 -14.02
N ILE A 8 2.57 -17.07 -13.47
CA ILE A 8 2.10 -15.85 -14.15
C ILE A 8 2.90 -15.65 -15.44
N LYS A 9 4.23 -15.77 -15.37
CA LYS A 9 5.13 -15.64 -16.51
C LYS A 9 4.92 -16.73 -17.57
N GLU A 10 4.84 -18.00 -17.17
CA GLU A 10 4.61 -19.13 -18.06
C GLU A 10 3.31 -19.01 -18.86
N LEU A 11 2.27 -18.44 -18.24
CA LEU A 11 0.97 -18.22 -18.85
C LEU A 11 0.88 -16.91 -19.64
N ASN A 12 1.96 -16.11 -19.69
CA ASN A 12 1.99 -14.80 -20.32
C ASN A 12 0.84 -13.88 -19.82
N LEU A 13 0.64 -13.85 -18.51
CA LEU A 13 -0.35 -13.00 -17.85
C LEU A 13 0.33 -11.82 -17.16
N ASP A 14 -0.35 -10.67 -17.16
CA ASP A 14 0.00 -9.55 -16.29
C ASP A 14 -0.61 -9.72 -14.90
N VAL A 15 -0.02 -9.04 -13.91
CA VAL A 15 -0.52 -9.04 -12.53
C VAL A 15 -0.55 -7.64 -11.94
N ALA A 16 -1.62 -7.35 -11.21
CA ALA A 16 -1.76 -6.18 -10.35
C ALA A 16 -2.25 -6.65 -8.98
N ILE A 17 -1.89 -5.90 -7.93
CA ILE A 17 -2.35 -6.18 -6.56
C ILE A 17 -3.17 -4.99 -6.09
N SER A 18 -4.31 -5.26 -5.46
CA SER A 18 -5.10 -4.26 -4.77
C SER A 18 -5.33 -4.65 -3.32
N MET A 19 -5.31 -3.68 -2.42
CA MET A 19 -5.60 -3.89 -1.00
C MET A 19 -6.37 -2.72 -0.39
N GLY A 20 -6.89 -2.92 0.82
CA GLY A 20 -7.30 -1.84 1.71
C GLY A 20 -6.51 -1.93 3.00
N LEU A 21 -6.04 -0.81 3.52
CA LEU A 21 -5.37 -0.80 4.81
C LEU A 21 -6.35 -1.24 5.92
N PRO A 22 -5.90 -2.04 6.90
CA PRO A 22 -6.70 -2.35 8.06
C PRO A 22 -6.69 -1.17 9.06
N PRO A 23 -7.63 -1.12 10.04
CA PRO A 23 -7.65 -0.07 11.07
C PRO A 23 -6.34 0.10 11.84
N GLU A 24 -5.67 -1.00 12.18
CA GLU A 24 -4.36 -1.01 12.87
C GLU A 24 -3.19 -0.57 11.99
N GLY A 25 -3.43 -0.28 10.71
CA GLY A 25 -2.47 0.28 9.76
C GLY A 25 -2.97 1.55 9.08
N ASP A 26 -3.90 2.29 9.70
CA ASP A 26 -4.42 3.53 9.14
C ASP A 26 -3.36 4.63 9.10
N ILE A 27 -2.81 4.90 7.92
CA ILE A 27 -1.80 5.96 7.72
C ILE A 27 -2.36 7.38 7.86
N SER A 28 -3.67 7.55 8.03
CA SER A 28 -4.30 8.84 8.33
C SER A 28 -4.54 9.06 9.84
N SER A 29 -4.21 8.08 10.68
CA SER A 29 -4.36 8.14 12.14
C SER A 29 -3.51 9.25 12.76
N ALA A 30 -3.89 9.70 13.97
CA ALA A 30 -3.04 10.54 14.81
C ALA A 30 -2.00 9.73 15.61
N ASP A 31 -2.15 8.40 15.67
CA ASP A 31 -1.29 7.51 16.45
C ASP A 31 -0.07 7.06 15.65
N ALA A 32 1.11 7.55 16.04
CA ALA A 32 2.37 7.25 15.36
C ALA A 32 2.66 5.74 15.16
N PRO A 33 2.36 4.83 16.12
CA PRO A 33 2.55 3.40 15.90
C PRO A 33 1.64 2.82 14.81
N ILE A 34 0.39 3.30 14.68
CA ILE A 34 -0.55 2.87 13.63
C ILE A 34 -0.04 3.32 12.26
N ILE A 35 0.43 4.57 12.16
CA ILE A 35 1.02 5.10 10.92
C ILE A 35 2.22 4.25 10.50
N ALA A 36 3.14 3.97 11.42
CA ALA A 36 4.33 3.17 11.15
C ALA A 36 3.97 1.76 10.65
N ASN A 37 3.02 1.09 11.32
CA ASN A 37 2.55 -0.22 10.89
C ASN A 37 1.88 -0.17 9.50
N GLY A 38 1.10 0.88 9.21
CA GLY A 38 0.51 1.10 7.89
C GLY A 38 1.56 1.25 6.78
N GLN A 39 2.64 1.99 7.05
CA GLN A 39 3.76 2.11 6.11
C GLN A 39 4.47 0.77 5.88
N ASP A 40 4.69 -0.03 6.94
CA ASP A 40 5.30 -1.36 6.84
C ASP A 40 4.41 -2.33 6.04
N ILE A 41 3.09 -2.27 6.22
CA ILE A 41 2.13 -3.06 5.43
C ILE A 41 2.22 -2.67 3.95
N LEU A 42 2.24 -1.38 3.62
CA LEU A 42 2.34 -0.90 2.24
C LEU A 42 3.69 -1.30 1.61
N ASP A 43 4.79 -1.20 2.34
CA ASP A 43 6.11 -1.60 1.85
C ASP A 43 6.17 -3.10 1.53
N ARG A 44 5.53 -3.93 2.37
CA ARG A 44 5.40 -5.37 2.09
C ARG A 44 4.53 -5.63 0.86
N ALA A 45 3.47 -4.85 0.65
CA ALA A 45 2.62 -4.97 -0.53
C ALA A 45 3.35 -4.54 -1.81
N VAL A 46 4.14 -3.47 -1.76
CA VAL A 46 5.04 -3.03 -2.85
C VAL A 46 6.04 -4.12 -3.20
N ALA A 47 6.71 -4.70 -2.18
CA ALA A 47 7.63 -5.81 -2.39
C ALA A 47 6.93 -7.02 -3.04
N LEU A 48 5.70 -7.32 -2.62
CA LEU A 48 4.90 -8.40 -3.20
C LEU A 48 4.58 -8.16 -4.68
N VAL A 49 4.20 -6.93 -5.06
CA VAL A 49 3.95 -6.56 -6.47
C VAL A 49 5.21 -6.80 -7.31
N ARG A 50 6.35 -6.26 -6.87
CA ARG A 50 7.64 -6.45 -7.55
C ARG A 50 8.00 -7.93 -7.68
N ASP A 51 7.86 -8.69 -6.60
CA ASP A 51 8.26 -10.10 -6.56
C ASP A 51 7.36 -11.00 -7.41
N LEU A 52 6.14 -10.54 -7.74
CA LEU A 52 5.24 -11.19 -8.70
C LEU A 52 5.43 -10.71 -10.15
N GLY A 53 6.32 -9.74 -10.39
CA GLY A 53 6.53 -9.15 -11.72
C GLY A 53 5.49 -8.10 -12.12
N GLY A 54 4.68 -7.64 -11.16
CA GLY A 54 3.73 -6.54 -11.38
C GLY A 54 4.38 -5.16 -11.28
N THR A 55 3.64 -4.13 -11.69
CA THR A 55 4.11 -2.73 -11.67
C THR A 55 3.14 -1.77 -10.96
N LYS A 56 2.04 -2.29 -10.41
CA LYS A 56 0.95 -1.48 -9.82
C LYS A 56 0.44 -2.09 -8.52
N LEU A 57 0.48 -1.30 -7.45
CA LEU A 57 -0.28 -1.52 -6.22
C LEU A 57 -1.45 -0.53 -6.22
N ALA A 58 -2.67 -1.00 -5.98
CA ALA A 58 -3.88 -0.17 -6.03
C ALA A 58 -4.76 -0.39 -4.78
N GLY A 59 -5.89 0.33 -4.74
CA GLY A 59 -6.93 0.16 -3.75
C GLY A 59 -7.02 1.32 -2.76
N ILE A 60 -7.36 1.02 -1.51
CA ILE A 60 -7.58 2.02 -0.45
C ILE A 60 -6.30 2.12 0.36
N LEU A 61 -5.35 2.90 -0.18
CA LEU A 61 -3.98 3.03 0.35
C LEU A 61 -3.80 4.26 1.25
N SER A 62 -4.76 5.18 1.25
CA SER A 62 -4.66 6.49 1.93
C SER A 62 -5.28 6.52 3.33
N SER A 63 -6.05 5.49 3.71
CA SER A 63 -6.70 5.38 5.02
C SER A 63 -7.11 3.94 5.28
N ALA A 64 -7.59 3.62 6.48
CA ALA A 64 -8.23 2.33 6.72
C ALA A 64 -9.47 2.13 5.84
N HIS A 65 -9.64 0.91 5.35
CA HIS A 65 -10.81 0.47 4.62
C HIS A 65 -11.94 0.15 5.59
N GLY A 66 -13.00 0.94 5.54
CA GLY A 66 -14.19 0.75 6.36
C GLY A 66 -15.00 2.03 6.49
N LYS A 67 -16.14 1.92 7.18
CA LYS A 67 -16.92 3.10 7.55
C LYS A 67 -16.17 3.85 8.66
N GLN A 68 -15.90 5.13 8.42
CA GLN A 68 -15.34 6.02 9.43
C GLN A 68 -16.46 6.61 10.28
N GLU A 69 -16.26 6.65 11.59
CA GLU A 69 -17.24 7.22 12.55
C GLU A 69 -17.02 8.73 12.78
N GLN A 70 -15.93 9.29 12.25
CA GLN A 70 -15.58 10.69 12.38
C GLN A 70 -15.37 11.32 10.99
N ALA A 71 -15.64 12.62 10.89
CA ALA A 71 -15.37 13.37 9.67
C ALA A 71 -13.86 13.53 9.44
N LEU A 72 -13.45 13.58 8.17
CA LEU A 72 -12.07 13.86 7.78
C LEU A 72 -11.62 15.23 8.32
N THR A 73 -10.44 15.28 8.93
CA THR A 73 -9.78 16.52 9.33
C THR A 73 -8.64 16.88 8.37
N ARG A 74 -8.27 18.17 8.33
CA ARG A 74 -7.12 18.61 7.55
C ARG A 74 -5.81 17.95 8.01
N GLN A 75 -5.67 17.77 9.33
CA GLN A 75 -4.51 17.11 9.91
C GLN A 75 -4.38 15.66 9.44
N ALA A 76 -5.47 14.87 9.49
CA ALA A 76 -5.48 13.48 9.02
C ALA A 76 -5.12 13.37 7.52
N TRP A 77 -5.62 14.30 6.71
CA TRP A 77 -5.23 14.40 5.30
C TRP A 77 -3.73 14.63 5.12
N ASP A 78 -3.16 15.63 5.80
CA ASP A 78 -1.74 15.97 5.67
C ASP A 78 -0.82 14.85 6.17
N ILE A 79 -1.23 14.13 7.23
CA ILE A 79 -0.52 12.93 7.71
C ILE A 79 -0.54 11.82 6.65
N SER A 80 -1.72 11.51 6.10
CA SER A 80 -1.86 10.49 5.05
C SER A 80 -1.01 10.79 3.83
N VAL A 81 -1.04 12.03 3.33
CA VAL A 81 -0.22 12.46 2.19
C VAL A 81 1.27 12.30 2.49
N SER A 82 1.73 12.70 3.68
CA SER A 82 3.12 12.56 4.09
C SER A 82 3.56 11.09 4.19
N ALA A 83 2.72 10.24 4.78
CA ALA A 83 2.99 8.83 4.93
C ALA A 83 3.04 8.11 3.57
N LEU A 84 2.06 8.37 2.70
CA LEU A 84 1.95 7.76 1.38
C LEU A 84 3.07 8.24 0.44
N SER A 85 3.51 9.51 0.54
CA SER A 85 4.64 10.03 -0.24
C SER A 85 5.94 9.27 0.06
N LYS A 86 6.21 8.97 1.34
CA LYS A 86 7.38 8.18 1.75
C LYS A 86 7.34 6.76 1.19
N VAL A 87 6.15 6.14 1.16
CA VAL A 87 5.97 4.81 0.56
C VAL A 87 6.14 4.91 -0.97
N ALA A 88 5.63 5.95 -1.61
CA ALA A 88 5.77 6.18 -3.05
C ALA A 88 7.24 6.31 -3.48
N ASP A 89 8.09 6.96 -2.68
CA ASP A 89 9.53 7.03 -2.92
C ASP A 89 10.19 5.63 -2.91
N ARG A 90 9.77 4.76 -1.98
CA ARG A 90 10.26 3.37 -1.91
C ARG A 90 9.67 2.49 -3.02
N ALA A 91 8.40 2.70 -3.38
CA ALA A 91 7.74 2.02 -4.48
C ALA A 91 8.42 2.32 -5.83
N ARG A 92 8.77 3.59 -6.07
CA ARG A 92 9.55 4.03 -7.23
C ARG A 92 10.86 3.25 -7.35
N ALA A 93 11.60 3.08 -6.25
CA ALA A 93 12.84 2.32 -6.24
C ALA A 93 12.64 0.82 -6.58
N SER A 94 11.42 0.29 -6.40
CA SER A 94 11.03 -1.08 -6.77
C SER A 94 10.38 -1.19 -8.16
N GLY A 95 10.27 -0.11 -8.92
CA GLY A 95 9.57 -0.11 -10.21
C GLY A 95 8.04 -0.24 -10.09
N VAL A 96 7.49 0.06 -8.92
CA VAL A 96 6.05 -0.05 -8.62
C VAL A 96 5.42 1.34 -8.51
N THR A 97 4.24 1.48 -9.11
CA THR A 97 3.37 2.65 -8.97
C THR A 97 2.28 2.38 -7.93
N LEU A 98 1.92 3.42 -7.16
CA LEU A 98 0.80 3.43 -6.21
C LEU A 98 -0.39 4.17 -6.81
#